data_AF-A0A9N8DTZ4-F1
#
_entry.id   AF-A0A9N8DTZ4-F1
#
_cell.length_a   1.000
_cell.length_b   1.000
_cell.length_c   1.000
_cell.angle_alpha   90.00
_cell.angle_beta   90.00
_cell.angle_gamma   90.00
#
_symmetry.space_group_name_H-M   'P 1'
#
loop_
_entity.id
_entity.type
_entity.pdbx_description
1 polymer ?
#
loop_
_entity_poly.entity_id
_entity_poly.type
_entity_poly.pdbx_seq_one_letter_code
_entity_poly.pdbx_strand_id
1 'polypeptide(L)'
;MKLQSLLLAAVLATTSAFTAPNGVNGVTRTTSLSADTVEAPASTEIGAAAMSGLTSDVKTIFTSEDIDRILPHRYPFALVDKVVEYEAGTSAVGVKCVTKNEEFFQGHFPGRPVMPGVLQVEALAQLAGVVCLQMEGAEPGAVFFFAGVDGVKWKKPVVPGDTLVMEVKIAKWNKKFGIAKATGAAYVNGDMVVEVGEMKFALAK
;
A
#
# COMPACT_ATOMS: atom_id res chain seq x y z
N MET A 1 0.12 -39.74 -9.41
CA MET A 1 -1.29 -40.07 -9.10
C MET A 1 -1.67 -39.41 -7.78
N LYS A 2 -2.59 -38.43 -7.86
CA LYS A 2 -3.56 -37.96 -6.86
C LYS A 2 -3.08 -37.77 -5.41
N LEU A 3 -3.04 -36.52 -4.97
CA LEU A 3 -3.78 -36.05 -3.77
C LEU A 3 -3.82 -34.51 -3.75
N GLN A 4 -4.73 -33.93 -4.52
CA GLN A 4 -5.18 -32.54 -4.38
C GLN A 4 -6.68 -32.53 -4.70
N SER A 5 -7.54 -32.54 -3.68
CA SER A 5 -8.96 -32.14 -3.76
C SER A 5 -9.65 -32.47 -2.44
N LEU A 6 -9.70 -31.54 -1.49
CA LEU A 6 -10.69 -31.54 -0.41
C LEU A 6 -10.47 -30.27 0.43
N LEU A 7 -11.05 -29.15 -0.01
CA LEU A 7 -11.54 -28.06 0.83
C LEU A 7 -12.19 -27.00 -0.07
N LEU A 8 -13.23 -27.39 -0.79
CA LEU A 8 -14.10 -26.45 -1.50
C LEU A 8 -15.51 -27.02 -1.58
N ALA A 9 -16.20 -27.08 -0.45
CA ALA A 9 -17.64 -27.27 -0.42
C ALA A 9 -18.18 -26.79 0.94
N ALA A 10 -19.31 -26.07 0.87
CA ALA A 10 -20.20 -25.66 1.96
C ALA A 10 -19.99 -24.25 2.52
N VAL A 11 -20.44 -23.22 1.79
CA VAL A 11 -21.43 -22.23 2.27
C VAL A 11 -22.17 -21.67 1.06
N LEU A 12 -23.37 -22.19 0.76
CA LEU A 12 -24.35 -21.56 -0.14
C LEU A 12 -25.73 -22.06 0.25
N ALA A 13 -26.60 -21.12 0.62
CA ALA A 13 -28.03 -21.16 0.98
C ALA A 13 -28.18 -20.46 2.35
N THR A 14 -28.86 -19.33 2.47
CA THR A 14 -30.25 -19.10 2.08
C THR A 14 -30.52 -17.62 1.78
N THR A 15 -31.13 -17.36 0.63
CA THR A 15 -31.81 -16.09 0.32
C THR A 15 -33.25 -16.18 0.82
N SER A 16 -33.67 -15.28 1.71
CA SER A 16 -35.09 -15.04 1.98
C SER A 16 -35.49 -13.68 1.42
N ALA A 17 -36.53 -13.72 0.59
CA ALA A 17 -37.19 -12.58 -0.02
C ALA A 17 -37.88 -11.71 1.04
N PHE A 18 -37.75 -10.39 0.91
CA PHE A 18 -38.59 -9.42 1.61
C PHE A 18 -39.50 -8.75 0.59
N THR A 19 -40.79 -9.06 0.68
CA THR A 19 -41.88 -8.49 -0.12
C THR A 19 -42.50 -7.34 0.67
N ALA A 20 -42.47 -6.12 0.14
CA ALA A 20 -43.21 -4.99 0.70
C ALA A 20 -44.55 -4.80 -0.05
N PRO A 21 -45.67 -4.52 0.63
CA PRO A 21 -46.99 -4.41 0.00
C PRO A 21 -47.29 -3.00 -0.54
N ASN A 22 -48.17 -2.97 -1.54
CA ASN A 22 -48.74 -1.79 -2.20
C ASN A 22 -49.75 -1.01 -1.33
N GLY A 23 -49.88 0.29 -1.62
CA GLY A 23 -50.97 1.20 -1.21
C GLY A 23 -50.41 2.39 -0.41
N VAL A 24 -50.68 3.67 -0.72
CA VAL A 24 -51.99 4.29 -0.98
C VAL A 24 -51.84 5.58 -1.81
N ASN A 25 -52.93 5.90 -2.52
CA ASN A 25 -53.22 6.99 -3.46
C ASN A 25 -52.94 8.44 -3.01
N GLY A 26 -52.48 9.24 -3.97
CA GLY A 26 -53.22 10.40 -4.51
C GLY A 26 -53.18 11.72 -3.75
N VAL A 27 -52.42 12.70 -4.27
CA VAL A 27 -52.80 14.13 -4.27
C VAL A 27 -52.28 14.79 -5.55
N THR A 28 -53.21 15.23 -6.40
CA THR A 28 -52.97 16.11 -7.55
C THR A 28 -52.82 17.55 -7.04
N ARG A 29 -51.70 18.23 -7.36
CA ARG A 29 -51.63 19.70 -7.25
C ARG A 29 -50.83 20.30 -8.40
N THR A 30 -51.56 20.91 -9.31
CA THR A 30 -51.07 21.79 -10.37
C THR A 30 -50.69 23.14 -9.78
N THR A 31 -49.44 23.59 -9.87
CA THR A 31 -49.07 25.01 -9.83
C THR A 31 -47.76 25.27 -10.60
N SER A 32 -47.91 26.03 -11.69
CA SER A 32 -46.99 27.02 -12.26
C SER A 32 -45.48 26.71 -12.38
N LEU A 33 -45.04 26.54 -13.64
CA LEU A 33 -43.66 26.78 -14.07
C LEU A 33 -43.31 28.27 -13.90
N SER A 34 -42.25 28.55 -13.15
CA SER A 34 -41.46 29.78 -13.27
C SER A 34 -40.00 29.37 -13.37
N ALA A 35 -39.33 29.90 -14.39
CA ALA A 35 -37.92 29.71 -14.68
C ALA A 35 -37.02 30.32 -13.59
N ASP A 36 -35.79 29.79 -13.57
CA ASP A 36 -34.59 30.30 -12.92
C ASP A 36 -34.31 29.88 -11.47
N THR A 37 -33.72 28.69 -11.33
CA THR A 37 -32.47 28.52 -10.56
C THR A 37 -31.56 27.57 -11.32
N VAL A 38 -30.34 28.01 -11.63
CA VAL A 38 -29.26 27.16 -12.15
C VAL A 38 -28.96 26.10 -11.10
N GLU A 39 -29.41 24.88 -11.36
CA GLU A 39 -29.14 23.73 -10.51
C GLU A 39 -27.68 23.30 -10.74
N ALA A 40 -26.89 23.33 -9.67
CA ALA A 40 -25.54 22.81 -9.66
C ALA A 40 -25.54 21.34 -10.13
N PRO A 41 -24.54 20.87 -10.89
CA PRO A 41 -24.53 19.48 -11.33
C PRO A 41 -24.50 18.58 -10.09
N ALA A 42 -25.47 17.68 -10.02
CA ALA A 42 -25.60 16.67 -8.98
C ALA A 42 -24.27 15.93 -8.83
N SER A 43 -23.65 16.08 -7.65
CA SER A 43 -22.52 15.25 -7.22
C SER A 43 -22.99 13.81 -7.26
N THR A 44 -22.56 13.08 -8.30
CA THR A 44 -22.73 11.63 -8.34
C THR A 44 -21.77 11.10 -7.28
N GLU A 45 -22.23 11.02 -6.04
CA GLU A 45 -21.47 10.43 -4.95
C GLU A 45 -21.23 8.97 -5.33
N ILE A 46 -20.03 8.71 -5.82
CA ILE A 46 -19.54 7.36 -6.03
C ILE A 46 -19.52 6.75 -4.63
N GLY A 47 -20.55 5.99 -4.28
CA GLY A 47 -20.71 5.46 -2.93
C GLY A 47 -19.49 4.66 -2.48
N ALA A 48 -19.30 4.51 -1.16
CA ALA A 48 -18.11 3.88 -0.58
C ALA A 48 -17.76 2.50 -1.20
N ALA A 49 -18.77 1.73 -1.62
CA ALA A 49 -18.58 0.46 -2.33
C ALA A 49 -17.91 0.65 -3.71
N ALA A 50 -18.35 1.62 -4.51
CA ALA A 50 -17.75 1.89 -5.82
C ALA A 50 -16.37 2.54 -5.68
N MET A 51 -16.17 3.41 -4.67
CA MET A 51 -14.85 3.94 -4.33
C MET A 51 -13.88 2.85 -3.83
N SER A 52 -14.37 1.86 -3.09
CA SER A 52 -13.56 0.70 -2.67
C SER A 52 -13.09 -0.14 -3.87
N GLY A 53 -13.89 -0.15 -4.95
CA GLY A 53 -13.58 -0.80 -6.23
C GLY A 53 -12.33 -0.27 -6.92
N LEU A 54 -12.02 1.03 -6.78
CA LEU A 54 -10.90 1.68 -7.49
C LEU A 54 -9.51 1.16 -7.09
N THR A 55 -9.44 0.41 -5.98
CA THR A 55 -8.20 -0.23 -5.48
C THR A 55 -8.30 -1.77 -5.47
N SER A 56 -9.44 -2.33 -5.92
CA SER A 56 -9.79 -3.75 -5.78
C SER A 56 -9.08 -4.66 -6.78
N ASP A 57 -8.48 -4.11 -7.83
CA ASP A 57 -7.94 -4.91 -8.93
C ASP A 57 -6.52 -5.41 -8.70
N VAL A 58 -5.85 -4.94 -7.63
CA VAL A 58 -4.47 -5.33 -7.33
C VAL A 58 -4.45 -6.41 -6.26
N LYS A 59 -4.22 -7.66 -6.69
CA LYS A 59 -4.06 -8.82 -5.80
C LYS A 59 -2.89 -8.60 -4.84
N THR A 60 -3.15 -8.68 -3.54
CA THR A 60 -2.11 -8.70 -2.51
C THR A 60 -1.35 -10.03 -2.54
N ILE A 61 -0.01 -9.97 -2.55
CA ILE A 61 0.89 -11.13 -2.45
C ILE A 61 1.33 -11.36 -1.01
N PHE A 62 1.76 -10.32 -0.31
CA PHE A 62 2.05 -10.37 1.13
C PHE A 62 1.19 -9.34 1.86
N THR A 63 0.46 -9.80 2.87
CA THR A 63 -0.29 -8.92 3.77
C THR A 63 0.63 -8.29 4.82
N SER A 64 0.11 -7.35 5.62
CA SER A 64 0.84 -6.80 6.76
C SER A 64 1.30 -7.89 7.73
N GLU A 65 0.47 -8.91 7.98
CA GLU A 65 0.85 -10.02 8.87
C GLU A 65 1.97 -10.90 8.27
N ASP A 66 1.99 -11.07 6.96
CA ASP A 66 3.09 -11.79 6.29
C ASP A 66 4.39 -10.97 6.37
N ILE A 67 4.31 -9.65 6.17
CA ILE A 67 5.45 -8.75 6.28
C ILE A 67 6.01 -8.74 7.71
N ASP A 68 5.15 -8.76 8.75
CA ASP A 68 5.58 -8.82 10.15
C ASP A 68 6.35 -10.11 10.49
N ARG A 69 6.10 -11.20 9.78
CA ARG A 69 6.85 -12.46 9.94
C ARG A 69 8.23 -12.40 9.27
N ILE A 70 8.39 -11.57 8.26
CA ILE A 70 9.63 -11.42 7.48
C ILE A 70 10.51 -10.33 8.08
N LEU A 71 9.93 -9.18 8.40
CA LEU A 71 10.65 -8.01 8.91
C LEU A 71 10.56 -7.90 10.43
N PRO A 72 11.63 -7.46 11.11
CA PRO A 72 11.60 -7.23 12.56
C PRO A 72 10.95 -5.89 12.95
N HIS A 73 10.68 -4.99 12.00
CA HIS A 73 10.14 -3.66 12.25
C HIS A 73 8.73 -3.73 12.84
N ARG A 74 8.43 -2.87 13.83
CA ARG A 74 7.11 -2.73 14.45
C ARG A 74 6.77 -1.27 14.62
N TYR A 75 5.53 -0.96 15.01
CA TYR A 75 5.11 0.40 15.34
C TYR A 75 6.14 1.08 16.26
N PRO A 76 6.54 2.33 15.97
CA PRO A 76 6.05 3.22 14.91
C PRO A 76 6.85 3.19 13.59
N PHE A 77 7.65 2.15 13.36
CA PHE A 77 8.64 2.09 12.28
C PHE A 77 8.42 0.97 11.28
N ALA A 78 7.25 0.33 11.26
CA ALA A 78 6.84 -0.58 10.17
C ALA A 78 6.15 0.25 9.08
N LEU A 79 6.77 0.37 7.90
CA LEU A 79 6.37 1.33 6.86
C LEU A 79 6.00 0.66 5.52
N VAL A 80 5.74 -0.65 5.52
CA VAL A 80 5.26 -1.40 4.36
C VAL A 80 3.98 -2.12 4.76
N ASP A 81 2.84 -1.73 4.18
CA ASP A 81 1.53 -2.26 4.56
C ASP A 81 1.18 -3.54 3.80
N LYS A 82 1.58 -3.63 2.54
CA LYS A 82 1.39 -4.81 1.69
C LYS A 82 2.38 -4.85 0.53
N VAL A 83 2.59 -6.05 -0.02
CA VAL A 83 3.31 -6.28 -1.28
C VAL A 83 2.33 -6.78 -2.32
N VAL A 84 2.40 -6.20 -3.52
CA VAL A 84 1.49 -6.47 -4.64
C VAL A 84 2.18 -7.13 -5.83
N GLU A 85 3.49 -6.95 -5.96
CA GLU A 85 4.32 -7.71 -6.90
C GLU A 85 5.58 -8.20 -6.18
N TYR A 86 6.00 -9.43 -6.46
CA TYR A 86 7.16 -10.03 -5.83
C TYR A 86 7.84 -11.02 -6.78
N GLU A 87 9.14 -10.82 -6.98
CA GLU A 87 10.01 -11.76 -7.68
C GLU A 87 11.16 -12.16 -6.74
N ALA A 88 11.21 -13.44 -6.38
CA ALA A 88 12.13 -13.95 -5.37
C ALA A 88 13.59 -13.61 -5.69
N GLY A 89 14.24 -12.88 -4.78
CA GLY A 89 15.64 -12.46 -4.90
C GLY A 89 15.91 -11.34 -5.91
N THR A 90 14.89 -10.86 -6.63
CA THR A 90 15.05 -9.86 -7.70
C THR A 90 14.40 -8.53 -7.35
N SER A 91 13.11 -8.50 -7.02
CA SER A 91 12.35 -7.24 -6.90
C SER A 91 11.05 -7.39 -6.14
N ALA A 92 10.50 -6.25 -5.70
CA ALA A 92 9.16 -6.18 -5.13
C ALA A 92 8.51 -4.82 -5.42
N VAL A 93 7.17 -4.82 -5.50
CA VAL A 93 6.34 -3.62 -5.45
C VAL A 93 5.49 -3.65 -4.18
N GLY A 94 5.68 -2.65 -3.33
CA GLY A 94 5.01 -2.51 -2.05
C GLY A 94 4.14 -1.26 -1.98
N VAL A 95 3.26 -1.22 -0.99
CA VAL A 95 2.37 -0.09 -0.75
C VAL A 95 2.53 0.39 0.68
N LYS A 96 2.60 1.70 0.84
CA LYS A 96 2.46 2.41 2.12
C LYS A 96 1.34 3.44 2.01
N CYS A 97 0.28 3.26 2.79
CA CYS A 97 -0.77 4.24 3.01
C CYS A 97 -0.24 5.36 3.90
N VAL A 98 -0.45 6.61 3.49
CA VAL A 98 -0.01 7.78 4.25
C VAL A 98 -1.22 8.43 4.88
N THR A 99 -1.29 8.44 6.22
CA THR A 99 -2.47 8.93 6.95
C THR A 99 -2.08 10.01 7.96
N LYS A 100 -2.99 10.99 8.14
CA LYS A 100 -2.77 12.08 9.10
C LYS A 100 -2.60 11.57 10.55
N ASN A 101 -3.05 10.35 10.81
CA ASN A 101 -2.95 9.68 12.11
C ASN A 101 -1.58 9.00 12.37
N GLU A 102 -0.57 9.20 11.52
CA GLU A 102 0.80 8.77 11.81
C GLU A 102 1.52 9.78 12.74
N GLU A 103 2.28 9.26 13.72
CA GLU A 103 2.86 10.07 14.81
C GLU A 103 3.81 11.18 14.32
N PHE A 104 4.57 10.95 13.25
CA PHE A 104 5.55 11.92 12.75
C PHE A 104 4.89 13.19 12.17
N PHE A 105 3.60 13.15 11.81
CA PHE A 105 2.88 14.34 11.33
C PHE A 105 2.54 15.36 12.41
N GLN A 106 2.72 15.01 13.69
CA GLN A 106 2.62 15.96 14.80
C GLN A 106 3.78 16.96 14.75
N GLY A 107 4.97 16.49 14.37
CA GLY A 107 6.20 17.28 14.31
C GLY A 107 6.61 17.74 12.91
N HIS A 108 6.11 17.12 11.83
CA HIS A 108 6.58 17.36 10.47
C HIS A 108 5.44 17.67 9.48
N PHE A 109 4.89 18.89 9.46
CA PHE A 109 5.05 20.00 10.41
C PHE A 109 3.69 20.42 10.96
N PRO A 110 3.62 21.03 12.15
CA PRO A 110 2.38 21.66 12.63
C PRO A 110 1.78 22.60 11.57
N GLY A 111 0.50 22.40 11.22
CA GLY A 111 -0.20 23.17 10.18
C GLY A 111 0.16 22.84 8.74
N ARG A 112 1.20 22.03 8.48
CA ARG A 112 1.61 21.59 7.14
C ARG A 112 2.19 20.18 7.18
N PRO A 113 1.34 19.13 7.28
CA PRO A 113 1.82 17.76 7.36
C PRO A 113 2.49 17.33 6.06
N VAL A 114 3.72 16.83 6.16
CA VAL A 114 4.50 16.26 5.05
C VAL A 114 5.21 15.01 5.57
N MET A 115 5.15 13.89 4.85
CA MET A 115 5.88 12.70 5.27
C MET A 115 7.39 12.99 5.17
N PRO A 116 8.19 12.79 6.23
CA PRO A 116 9.62 13.01 6.18
C PRO A 116 10.27 12.23 5.04
N GLY A 117 11.10 12.89 4.22
CA GLY A 117 11.73 12.26 3.06
C GLY A 117 12.58 11.05 3.42
N VAL A 118 13.18 11.05 4.61
CA VAL A 118 13.94 9.93 5.16
C VAL A 118 13.08 8.69 5.43
N LEU A 119 11.81 8.87 5.80
CA LEU A 119 10.89 7.74 6.00
C LEU A 119 10.42 7.14 4.67
N GLN A 120 10.51 7.88 3.57
CA GLN A 120 10.25 7.32 2.23
C GLN A 120 11.42 6.41 1.81
N VAL A 121 12.66 6.82 2.10
CA VAL A 121 13.86 5.98 1.90
C VAL A 121 13.82 4.76 2.80
N GLU A 122 13.42 4.92 4.08
CA GLU A 122 13.25 3.82 5.01
C GLU A 122 12.20 2.80 4.52
N ALA A 123 11.04 3.27 4.04
CA ALA A 123 10.02 2.37 3.51
C ALA A 123 10.52 1.56 2.29
N LEU A 124 11.30 2.19 1.40
CA LEU A 124 12.00 1.49 0.31
C LEU A 124 13.03 0.49 0.84
N ALA A 125 13.79 0.85 1.88
CA ALA A 125 14.76 -0.03 2.52
C ALA A 125 14.10 -1.27 3.14
N GLN A 126 12.96 -1.09 3.81
CA GLN A 126 12.16 -2.20 4.37
C GLN A 126 11.61 -3.11 3.28
N LEU A 127 11.08 -2.54 2.19
CA LEU A 127 10.61 -3.32 1.04
C LEU A 127 11.75 -4.12 0.40
N ALA A 128 12.95 -3.55 0.29
CA ALA A 128 14.14 -4.30 -0.13
C ALA A 128 14.50 -5.40 0.86
N GLY A 129 14.32 -5.16 2.16
CA GLY A 129 14.46 -6.15 3.23
C GLY A 129 13.52 -7.35 3.06
N VAL A 130 12.27 -7.13 2.60
CA VAL A 130 11.33 -8.22 2.28
C VAL A 130 11.91 -9.16 1.22
N VAL A 131 12.62 -8.63 0.22
CA VAL A 131 13.28 -9.45 -0.81
C VAL A 131 14.53 -10.12 -0.23
N CYS A 132 15.41 -9.35 0.41
CA CYS A 132 16.72 -9.82 0.85
C CYS A 132 16.66 -10.90 1.94
N LEU A 133 15.74 -10.81 2.91
CA LEU A 133 15.63 -11.78 4.02
C LEU A 133 15.07 -13.14 3.59
N GLN A 134 14.58 -13.25 2.36
CA GLN A 134 14.14 -14.51 1.78
C GLN A 134 15.22 -15.15 0.88
N MET A 135 16.39 -14.51 0.73
CA MET A 135 17.48 -15.00 -0.10
C MET A 135 18.33 -16.03 0.65
N GLU A 136 18.94 -16.94 -0.11
CA GLU A 136 19.84 -17.95 0.45
C GLU A 136 21.00 -17.31 1.24
N GLY A 137 21.14 -17.72 2.51
CA GLY A 137 22.13 -17.19 3.46
C GLY A 137 21.58 -16.19 4.47
N ALA A 138 20.31 -15.77 4.36
CA ALA A 138 19.58 -15.11 5.43
C ALA A 138 18.84 -16.17 6.27
N GLU A 139 19.34 -16.43 7.48
CA GLU A 139 18.71 -17.38 8.39
C GLU A 139 17.47 -16.77 9.08
N PRO A 140 16.54 -17.58 9.60
CA PRO A 140 15.41 -17.08 10.38
C PRO A 140 15.86 -16.16 11.52
N GLY A 141 15.29 -14.95 11.58
CA GLY A 141 15.66 -13.93 12.58
C GLY A 141 16.85 -13.05 12.20
N ALA A 142 17.46 -13.24 11.02
CA ALA A 142 18.49 -12.34 10.54
C ALA A 142 17.96 -10.93 10.31
N VAL A 143 18.84 -9.95 10.47
CA VAL A 143 18.51 -8.53 10.31
C VAL A 143 19.48 -7.91 9.30
N PHE A 144 18.94 -7.11 8.39
CA PHE A 144 19.76 -6.23 7.55
C PHE A 144 19.91 -4.87 8.21
N PHE A 145 21.16 -4.47 8.42
CA PHE A 145 21.49 -3.09 8.74
C PHE A 145 21.58 -2.26 7.47
N PHE A 146 20.97 -1.08 7.51
CA PHE A 146 21.08 -0.12 6.43
C PHE A 146 22.45 0.56 6.49
N ALA A 147 23.34 0.16 5.59
CA ALA A 147 24.77 0.50 5.63
C ALA A 147 25.12 1.74 4.82
N GLY A 148 24.22 2.21 3.96
CA GLY A 148 24.40 3.44 3.21
C GLY A 148 23.36 3.64 2.11
N VAL A 149 23.23 4.88 1.67
CA VAL A 149 22.34 5.27 0.58
C VAL A 149 23.04 6.30 -0.30
N ASP A 150 22.86 6.20 -1.60
CA ASP A 150 23.42 7.13 -2.58
C ASP A 150 22.38 7.50 -3.66
N GLY A 151 22.52 8.70 -4.22
CA GLY A 151 21.68 9.18 -5.30
C GLY A 151 20.21 9.41 -4.95
N VAL A 152 19.90 9.76 -3.69
CA VAL A 152 18.53 10.07 -3.27
C VAL A 152 18.07 11.41 -3.86
N LYS A 153 16.91 11.41 -4.52
CA LYS A 153 16.27 12.63 -5.02
C LYS A 153 14.78 12.62 -4.71
N TRP A 154 14.34 13.57 -3.90
CA TRP A 154 12.92 13.84 -3.67
C TRP A 154 12.40 14.81 -4.73
N LYS A 155 11.30 14.44 -5.38
CA LYS A 155 10.71 15.20 -6.50
C LYS A 155 9.51 16.02 -6.07
N LYS A 156 8.67 15.46 -5.20
CA LYS A 156 7.43 16.06 -4.71
C LYS A 156 7.23 15.71 -3.23
N PRO A 157 6.58 16.57 -2.43
CA PRO A 157 6.18 16.22 -1.07
C PRO A 157 5.11 15.12 -1.11
N VAL A 158 5.18 14.21 -0.14
CA VAL A 158 4.15 13.21 0.14
C VAL A 158 3.36 13.68 1.36
N VAL A 159 2.03 13.62 1.31
CA VAL A 159 1.13 14.21 2.30
C VAL A 159 0.06 13.21 2.75
N PRO A 160 -0.65 13.46 3.88
CA PRO A 160 -1.76 12.62 4.29
C PRO A 160 -2.82 12.44 3.20
N GLY A 161 -3.29 11.21 3.02
CA GLY A 161 -4.22 10.82 1.95
C GLY A 161 -3.53 10.16 0.75
N ASP A 162 -2.21 10.32 0.61
CA ASP A 162 -1.46 9.67 -0.46
C ASP A 162 -1.35 8.16 -0.24
N THR A 163 -1.30 7.42 -1.35
CA THR A 163 -0.85 6.03 -1.38
C THR A 163 0.51 5.97 -2.04
N LEU A 164 1.55 5.70 -1.26
CA LEU A 164 2.92 5.58 -1.74
C LEU A 164 3.13 4.18 -2.30
N VAL A 165 3.19 4.08 -3.64
CA VAL A 165 3.51 2.83 -4.34
C VAL A 165 5.01 2.79 -4.58
N MET A 166 5.68 1.78 -4.04
CA MET A 166 7.13 1.66 -3.96
C MET A 166 7.62 0.49 -4.78
N GLU A 167 8.68 0.69 -5.56
CA GLU A 167 9.36 -0.37 -6.32
C GLU A 167 10.81 -0.46 -5.86
N VAL A 168 11.31 -1.69 -5.66
CA VAL A 168 12.72 -1.97 -5.39
C VAL A 168 13.25 -3.09 -6.28
N LYS A 169 14.54 -2.99 -6.65
CA LYS A 169 15.26 -4.01 -7.41
C LYS A 169 16.59 -4.31 -6.74
N ILE A 170 16.90 -5.58 -6.51
CA ILE A 170 18.17 -6.04 -5.97
C ILE A 170 19.21 -6.00 -7.10
N ALA A 171 20.10 -5.03 -7.05
CA ALA A 171 21.17 -4.85 -8.02
C ALA A 171 22.31 -5.85 -7.79
N LYS A 172 22.55 -6.26 -6.54
CA LYS A 172 23.63 -7.19 -6.19
C LYS A 172 23.38 -7.89 -4.86
N TRP A 173 23.61 -9.20 -4.81
CA TRP A 173 23.73 -9.97 -3.58
C TRP A 173 25.11 -10.61 -3.47
N ASN A 174 25.81 -10.34 -2.38
CA ASN A 174 27.10 -10.97 -2.07
C ASN A 174 26.99 -11.79 -0.78
N LYS A 175 26.56 -13.04 -0.93
CA LYS A 175 26.37 -14.01 0.17
C LYS A 175 27.60 -14.17 1.05
N LYS A 176 28.82 -14.13 0.49
CA LYS A 176 30.06 -14.31 1.26
C LYS A 176 30.27 -13.21 2.31
N PHE A 177 29.92 -11.98 1.98
CA PHE A 177 30.07 -10.81 2.87
C PHE A 177 28.74 -10.36 3.48
N GLY A 178 27.63 -11.00 3.14
CA GLY A 178 26.30 -10.59 3.57
C GLY A 178 25.91 -9.21 3.06
N ILE A 179 26.40 -8.77 1.91
CA ILE A 179 26.13 -7.41 1.40
C ILE A 179 25.10 -7.46 0.27
N ALA A 180 24.01 -6.73 0.42
CA ALA A 180 23.05 -6.48 -0.65
C ALA A 180 23.13 -5.04 -1.14
N LYS A 181 22.85 -4.83 -2.42
CA LYS A 181 22.60 -3.51 -3.01
C LYS A 181 21.26 -3.54 -3.72
N ALA A 182 20.48 -2.48 -3.56
CA ALA A 182 19.21 -2.31 -4.25
C ALA A 182 19.07 -0.89 -4.82
N THR A 183 18.23 -0.74 -5.83
CA THR A 183 17.72 0.56 -6.29
C THR A 183 16.26 0.70 -5.83
N GLY A 184 15.74 1.92 -5.76
CA GLY A 184 14.35 2.13 -5.36
C GLY A 184 13.72 3.38 -5.98
N ALA A 185 12.40 3.34 -6.16
CA ALA A 185 11.61 4.49 -6.54
C ALA A 185 10.21 4.39 -5.91
N ALA A 186 9.57 5.53 -5.67
CA ALA A 186 8.18 5.55 -5.22
C ALA A 186 7.35 6.61 -5.95
N TYR A 187 6.06 6.34 -6.03
CA TYR A 187 5.09 7.08 -6.82
C TYR A 187 3.82 7.34 -6.02
N VAL A 188 3.16 8.46 -6.33
CA VAL A 188 1.82 8.80 -5.85
C VAL A 188 0.99 9.20 -7.07
N ASN A 189 -0.15 8.56 -7.32
CA ASN A 189 -1.00 8.82 -8.48
C ASN A 189 -0.26 8.79 -9.83
N GLY A 190 0.74 7.91 -9.96
CA GLY A 190 1.57 7.77 -11.17
C GLY A 190 2.74 8.75 -11.28
N ASP A 191 2.80 9.77 -10.42
CA ASP A 191 3.91 10.71 -10.37
C ASP A 191 5.03 10.19 -9.46
N MET A 192 6.27 10.21 -9.94
CA MET A 192 7.44 9.88 -9.12
C MET A 192 7.64 10.92 -8.02
N VAL A 193 7.75 10.47 -6.77
CA VAL A 193 7.94 11.33 -5.59
C VAL A 193 9.33 11.19 -4.98
N VAL A 194 9.96 10.01 -5.08
CA VAL A 194 11.36 9.77 -4.68
C VAL A 194 12.02 8.73 -5.59
N GLU A 195 13.29 8.93 -5.87
CA GLU A 195 14.18 7.92 -6.47
C GLU A 195 15.45 7.77 -5.63
N VAL A 196 15.98 6.55 -5.59
CA VAL A 196 17.21 6.18 -4.87
C VAL A 196 18.09 5.34 -5.80
N GLY A 197 19.27 5.85 -6.09
CA GLY A 197 20.24 5.21 -7.01
C GLY A 197 20.88 3.96 -6.41
N GLU A 198 21.25 3.96 -5.13
CA GLU A 198 21.76 2.79 -4.43
C GLU A 198 21.34 2.81 -2.95
N MET A 199 20.85 1.68 -2.46
CA MET A 199 20.67 1.33 -1.06
C MET A 199 21.58 0.15 -0.76
N LYS A 200 22.43 0.25 0.27
CA LYS A 200 23.36 -0.81 0.67
C LYS A 200 22.94 -1.39 2.01
N PHE A 201 22.91 -2.71 2.08
CA PHE A 201 22.53 -3.46 3.28
C PHE A 201 23.65 -4.40 3.68
N ALA A 202 23.82 -4.57 4.99
CA ALA A 202 24.73 -5.55 5.58
C ALA A 202 23.92 -6.52 6.46
N LEU A 203 24.01 -7.80 6.15
CA LEU A 203 23.41 -8.87 6.93
C LEU A 203 24.19 -9.02 8.24
N ALA A 204 23.51 -8.76 9.36
CA ALA A 204 24.01 -9.20 10.65
C ALA A 204 23.57 -10.63 10.89
N LYS A 205 24.54 -11.45 11.30
CA LYS A 205 24.34 -12.84 11.71
C LYS A 205 24.11 -12.90 13.21
#